data_AF-A0A6A4GTU7-F1
#
_entry.id   AF-A0A6A4GTU7-F1
#
_cell.length_a   1.000
_cell.length_b   1.000
_cell.length_c   1.000
_cell.angle_alpha   90.00
_cell.angle_beta   90.00
_cell.angle_gamma   90.00
#
_symmetry.space_group_name_H-M   'P 1'
#
loop_
_entity.id
_entity.type
_entity.pdbx_description
1 polymer ?
#
loop_
_entity_poly.entity_id
_entity_poly.type
_entity_poly.pdbx_seq_one_letter_code
_entity_poly.pdbx_strand_id
1 'polypeptide(L)'
;MIPEVSLEDYFTHILLPLPESLVGKLDLIVQILKDSGVITAKGRWKSFPADPKNQKKETVVFKKLSNIFDAVIAVGKNLDGELEQTFELFVEPNTVPDHPHGGKSRPDGFVKQKARRDGEVEQKEEPPHAWFDIAHPQEFKLNESPSGVDDDASKVVYSMQQILALDPRRRFTTGSTIENRTTRLWFLSRSILFTTESFDFMTDHKRLVHLYLSLAFSCSADSGWDPSVKFSHVDPLTHKRIYEITVNTKQGDEVVTEIYTTVSILSEVSADAMGRATRVWLVVDSNGKYHVLKDLWLDRDRALEHEIRADILRDVCQTQDKATEEKLRSHMLTPIAHCKVRIEGVEDDTTAVMMRGYDLLGARMIPFRTPPVPAGPSTQSRGLALPSDPDSISQSINSRPPPNSPQQTISPPNRVVIDRSSTKANVPKVHARYHYQIVFKEYATTIYDERNLGHIFRSMEGVIWGEYTLVILHNAGWVHRDLSAGNVYWYTEGSRGLLGDFEYAKLRANDIAHEIRTGTPYFMAAETLSHAYLFQPRPVQPQLLDSH
;
A
#
# COMPACT_ATOMS: atom_id res chain seq x y z
N MET A 1 -9.72 13.56 10.06
CA MET A 1 -8.83 14.73 9.94
C MET A 1 -7.73 14.35 8.98
N ILE A 2 -7.35 15.22 8.07
CA ILE A 2 -6.28 14.99 7.07
C ILE A 2 -5.28 16.16 7.18
N PRO A 3 -3.96 15.95 7.07
CA PRO A 3 -3.00 17.04 6.99
C PRO A 3 -3.25 17.89 5.73
N GLU A 4 -3.26 19.20 5.90
CA GLU A 4 -3.28 20.22 4.84
C GLU A 4 -1.90 20.87 4.78
N VAL A 5 -1.28 20.84 3.60
CA VAL A 5 0.03 21.46 3.32
C VAL A 5 -0.11 22.69 2.44
N SER A 6 0.87 23.59 2.48
CA SER A 6 0.88 24.76 1.61
C SER A 6 1.05 24.36 0.14
N LEU A 7 0.55 25.19 -0.77
CA LEU A 7 0.78 24.99 -2.20
C LEU A 7 2.26 25.15 -2.59
N GLU A 8 3.01 25.99 -1.88
CA GLU A 8 4.45 26.15 -2.14
C GLU A 8 5.22 24.88 -1.79
N ASP A 9 4.95 24.30 -0.63
CA ASP A 9 5.59 23.05 -0.19
C ASP A 9 5.23 21.89 -1.12
N TYR A 10 3.96 21.78 -1.52
CA TYR A 10 3.54 20.73 -2.43
C TYR A 10 4.24 20.81 -3.79
N PHE A 11 4.26 21.99 -4.42
CA PHE A 11 4.87 22.15 -5.74
C PHE A 11 6.41 22.03 -5.70
N THR A 12 7.02 22.29 -4.54
CA THR A 12 8.47 22.13 -4.34
C THR A 12 8.83 20.66 -4.06
N HIS A 13 8.16 20.02 -3.11
CA HIS A 13 8.61 18.76 -2.51
C HIS A 13 7.80 17.53 -2.92
N ILE A 14 6.56 17.68 -3.36
CA ILE A 14 5.64 16.55 -3.57
C ILE A 14 5.27 16.38 -5.05
N LEU A 15 4.99 17.47 -5.78
CA LEU A 15 4.61 17.41 -7.19
C LEU A 15 5.70 16.70 -8.00
N LEU A 16 5.31 15.99 -9.05
CA LEU A 16 6.25 15.33 -9.95
C LEU A 16 7.23 16.36 -10.52
N PRO A 17 8.53 16.04 -10.61
CA PRO A 17 9.52 16.99 -11.10
C PRO A 17 9.14 17.54 -12.48
N LEU A 18 9.29 18.86 -12.64
CA LEU A 18 9.19 19.48 -13.95
C LEU A 18 10.43 19.07 -14.77
N PRO A 19 10.31 18.80 -16.08
CA PRO A 19 11.47 18.54 -16.93
C PRO A 19 12.52 19.65 -16.77
N GLU A 20 13.80 19.27 -16.64
CA GLU A 20 14.90 20.22 -16.40
C GLU A 20 14.92 21.36 -17.44
N SER A 21 14.62 21.03 -18.69
CA SER A 21 14.56 21.98 -19.80
C SER A 21 13.46 23.04 -19.67
N LEU A 22 12.44 22.81 -18.82
CA LEU A 22 11.33 23.72 -18.57
C LEU A 22 11.46 24.48 -17.23
N VAL A 23 12.44 24.13 -16.39
CA VAL A 23 12.71 24.83 -15.12
C VAL A 23 13.00 26.31 -15.41
N GLY A 24 12.32 27.21 -14.68
CA GLY A 24 12.41 28.65 -14.88
C GLY A 24 11.65 29.20 -16.10
N LYS A 25 11.02 28.36 -16.93
CA LYS A 25 10.28 28.80 -18.14
C LYS A 25 8.76 28.93 -17.93
N LEU A 26 8.24 28.68 -16.73
CA LEU A 26 6.79 28.71 -16.47
C LEU A 26 6.15 30.07 -16.81
N ASP A 27 6.80 31.19 -16.48
CA ASP A 27 6.28 32.53 -16.80
C ASP A 27 6.26 32.80 -18.31
N LEU A 28 7.28 32.31 -19.03
CA LEU A 28 7.33 32.37 -20.49
C LEU A 28 6.20 31.53 -21.12
N ILE A 29 5.97 30.31 -20.63
CA ILE A 29 4.90 29.43 -21.12
C ILE A 29 3.53 30.10 -20.92
N VAL A 30 3.29 30.66 -19.73
CA VAL A 30 2.05 31.42 -19.46
C VAL A 30 1.92 32.62 -20.41
N GLN A 31 3.02 33.32 -20.73
CA GLN A 31 2.98 34.43 -21.68
C GLN A 31 2.65 33.96 -23.10
N ILE A 32 3.25 32.86 -23.59
CA ILE A 32 2.93 32.27 -24.89
C ILE A 32 1.45 31.85 -24.96
N LEU A 33 0.89 31.32 -23.87
CA LEU A 33 -0.53 30.97 -23.78
C LEU A 33 -1.45 32.19 -23.81
N LYS A 34 -1.01 33.34 -23.28
CA LYS A 34 -1.72 34.62 -23.42
C LYS A 34 -1.65 35.15 -24.85
N ASP A 35 -0.47 35.14 -25.45
CA ASP A 35 -0.23 35.68 -26.79
C ASP A 35 -0.98 34.88 -27.87
N SER A 36 -1.09 33.56 -27.70
CA SER A 36 -1.91 32.67 -28.55
C SER A 36 -3.42 32.76 -28.29
N GLY A 37 -3.85 33.49 -27.26
CA GLY A 37 -5.24 33.65 -26.87
C GLY A 37 -5.87 32.42 -26.20
N VAL A 38 -5.07 31.42 -25.80
CA VAL A 38 -5.53 30.31 -24.95
C VAL A 38 -5.93 30.84 -23.58
N ILE A 39 -5.14 31.78 -23.04
CA ILE A 39 -5.54 32.67 -21.95
C ILE A 39 -6.01 33.97 -22.57
N THR A 40 -7.27 34.32 -22.34
CA THR A 40 -7.90 35.52 -22.88
C THR A 40 -7.31 36.79 -22.26
N ALA A 41 -7.48 37.93 -22.91
CA ALA A 41 -7.10 39.25 -22.37
C ALA A 41 -7.76 39.58 -21.02
N LYS A 42 -8.86 38.90 -20.66
CA LYS A 42 -9.53 39.01 -19.36
C LYS A 42 -8.88 38.13 -18.28
N GLY A 43 -7.76 37.46 -18.57
CA GLY A 43 -7.07 36.56 -17.64
C GLY A 43 -7.87 35.30 -17.31
N ARG A 44 -8.58 34.74 -18.31
CA ARG A 44 -9.34 33.48 -18.18
C ARG A 44 -8.96 32.53 -19.29
N TRP A 45 -9.03 31.23 -19.02
CA TRP A 45 -8.97 30.20 -20.06
C TRP A 45 -10.08 30.38 -21.10
N LYS A 46 -9.72 30.42 -22.38
CA LYS A 46 -10.65 30.54 -23.53
C LYS A 46 -11.71 29.44 -23.51
N SER A 47 -11.33 28.24 -23.08
CA SER A 47 -12.25 27.10 -22.94
C SER A 47 -13.30 27.30 -21.84
N PHE A 48 -13.09 28.23 -20.90
CA PHE A 48 -14.00 28.52 -19.78
C PHE A 48 -14.52 29.97 -19.80
N PRO A 49 -15.43 30.30 -20.75
CA PRO A 49 -15.97 31.66 -20.88
C PRO A 49 -16.81 32.09 -19.67
N ALA A 50 -17.33 31.13 -18.90
CA ALA A 50 -18.03 31.34 -17.63
C ALA A 50 -17.58 30.30 -16.61
N ASP A 51 -17.75 30.63 -15.32
CA ASP A 51 -17.42 29.70 -14.23
C ASP A 51 -18.24 28.42 -14.32
N PRO A 52 -17.68 27.25 -13.93
CA PRO A 52 -18.40 25.98 -13.99
C PRO A 52 -19.76 26.00 -13.29
N LYS A 53 -19.89 26.62 -12.11
CA LYS A 53 -21.16 26.75 -11.39
C LYS A 53 -22.32 27.37 -12.18
N ASN A 54 -22.01 28.15 -13.21
CA ASN A 54 -22.99 28.83 -14.06
C ASN A 54 -23.36 28.01 -15.31
N GLN A 55 -22.83 26.80 -15.46
CA GLN A 55 -23.08 25.92 -16.60
C GLN A 55 -23.96 24.73 -16.21
N LYS A 56 -24.63 24.12 -17.19
CA LYS A 56 -25.71 23.15 -16.94
C LYS A 56 -25.27 21.68 -16.81
N LYS A 57 -24.13 21.29 -17.39
CA LYS A 57 -23.68 19.89 -17.47
C LYS A 57 -22.22 19.75 -17.08
N GLU A 58 -21.97 19.22 -15.88
CA GLU A 58 -20.63 18.96 -15.32
C GLU A 58 -19.70 18.24 -16.29
N THR A 59 -20.18 17.14 -16.87
CA THR A 59 -19.45 16.28 -17.80
C THR A 59 -19.00 16.99 -19.08
N VAL A 60 -19.68 18.07 -19.48
CA VAL A 60 -19.33 18.86 -20.67
C VAL A 60 -18.39 20.01 -20.30
N VAL A 61 -18.51 20.52 -19.08
CA VAL A 61 -17.76 21.69 -18.60
C VAL A 61 -16.31 21.31 -18.36
N PHE A 62 -16.06 20.26 -17.59
CA PHE A 62 -14.70 19.87 -17.22
C PHE A 62 -13.96 19.12 -18.32
N LYS A 63 -14.66 18.56 -19.31
CA LYS A 63 -14.02 18.03 -20.54
C LYS A 63 -13.16 19.07 -21.27
N LYS A 64 -13.44 20.36 -21.03
CA LYS A 64 -12.67 21.49 -21.58
C LYS A 64 -11.28 21.64 -20.95
N LEU A 65 -10.99 20.95 -19.84
CA LEU A 65 -9.65 20.86 -19.25
C LEU A 65 -8.66 20.18 -20.19
N SER A 66 -9.09 19.18 -20.97
CA SER A 66 -8.26 18.53 -21.99
C SER A 66 -7.70 19.53 -23.01
N ASN A 67 -8.52 20.50 -23.46
CA ASN A 67 -8.05 21.55 -24.37
C ASN A 67 -6.94 22.43 -23.75
N ILE A 68 -6.99 22.67 -22.43
CA ILE A 68 -5.96 23.43 -21.73
C ILE A 68 -4.70 22.57 -21.62
N PHE A 69 -4.84 21.31 -21.24
CA PHE A 69 -3.75 20.34 -21.13
C PHE A 69 -2.99 20.20 -22.45
N ASP A 70 -3.69 20.00 -23.56
CA ASP A 70 -3.10 19.87 -24.90
C ASP A 70 -2.35 21.15 -25.32
N ALA A 71 -2.93 22.33 -25.05
CA ALA A 71 -2.29 23.60 -25.35
C ALA A 71 -1.01 23.83 -24.53
N VAL A 72 -1.02 23.48 -23.24
CA VAL A 72 0.16 23.57 -22.36
C VAL A 72 1.27 22.65 -22.86
N ILE A 73 0.95 21.40 -23.20
CA ILE A 73 1.91 20.42 -23.72
C ILE A 73 2.49 20.87 -25.06
N ALA A 74 1.66 21.40 -25.95
CA ALA A 74 2.13 21.91 -27.24
C ALA A 74 3.15 23.04 -27.06
N VAL A 75 2.92 23.96 -26.11
CA VAL A 75 3.90 25.02 -25.79
C VAL A 75 5.16 24.41 -25.18
N GLY A 76 5.05 23.44 -24.27
CA GLY A 76 6.20 22.73 -23.71
C GLY A 76 7.08 22.10 -24.80
N LYS A 77 6.48 21.31 -25.70
CA LYS A 77 7.17 20.67 -26.84
C LYS A 77 7.77 21.65 -27.85
N ASN A 78 7.16 22.83 -28.01
CA ASN A 78 7.73 23.87 -28.87
C ASN A 78 8.98 24.52 -28.25
N LEU A 79 9.08 24.57 -26.92
CA LEU A 79 10.25 25.08 -26.22
C LEU A 79 11.38 24.05 -26.11
N ASP A 80 11.02 22.76 -26.14
CA ASP A 80 11.95 21.64 -26.17
C ASP A 80 11.32 20.47 -26.94
N GLY A 81 11.82 20.25 -28.16
CA GLY A 81 11.32 19.22 -29.07
C GLY A 81 11.65 17.79 -28.64
N GLU A 82 12.57 17.62 -27.69
CA GLU A 82 12.98 16.31 -27.16
C GLU A 82 12.07 15.83 -26.04
N LEU A 83 11.10 16.65 -25.59
CA LEU A 83 10.15 16.27 -24.54
C LEU A 83 9.22 15.14 -25.01
N GLU A 84 9.45 13.96 -24.45
CA GLU A 84 8.55 12.83 -24.61
C GLU A 84 7.37 12.94 -23.64
N GLN A 85 6.16 13.06 -24.20
CA GLN A 85 4.95 12.99 -23.40
C GLN A 85 4.64 11.53 -23.05
N THR A 86 4.79 11.21 -21.78
CA THR A 86 4.61 9.87 -21.19
C THR A 86 3.19 9.62 -20.69
N PHE A 87 2.44 10.69 -20.38
CA PHE A 87 1.09 10.61 -19.83
C PHE A 87 0.06 11.46 -20.59
N GLU A 88 -1.20 11.03 -20.54
CA GLU A 88 -2.34 11.67 -21.21
C GLU A 88 -3.49 11.90 -20.24
N LEU A 89 -4.17 13.04 -20.39
CA LEU A 89 -5.35 13.41 -19.60
C LEU A 89 -6.64 12.98 -20.31
N PHE A 90 -7.50 12.27 -19.57
CA PHE A 90 -8.83 11.89 -19.99
C PHE A 90 -9.85 12.48 -19.02
N VAL A 91 -10.93 13.06 -19.56
CA VAL A 91 -12.06 13.58 -18.76
C VAL A 91 -13.33 12.90 -19.26
N GLU A 92 -13.63 11.78 -18.63
CA GLU A 92 -14.63 10.80 -19.08
C GLU A 92 -15.45 10.23 -17.92
N PRO A 93 -16.34 11.04 -17.31
CA PRO A 93 -17.02 10.69 -16.05
C PRO A 93 -18.00 9.51 -16.13
N ASN A 94 -18.28 9.00 -17.33
CA ASN A 94 -19.15 7.84 -17.53
C ASN A 94 -18.37 6.57 -17.89
N THR A 95 -17.05 6.66 -18.03
CA THR A 95 -16.18 5.53 -18.36
C THR A 95 -15.86 4.77 -17.09
N VAL A 96 -16.02 3.45 -17.11
CA VAL A 96 -15.56 2.56 -16.04
C VAL A 96 -14.20 2.02 -16.49
N PRO A 97 -13.09 2.39 -15.82
CA PRO A 97 -11.82 1.75 -16.09
C PRO A 97 -11.90 0.25 -15.76
N ASP A 98 -11.26 -0.57 -16.58
CA ASP A 98 -11.20 -2.01 -16.39
C ASP A 98 -10.58 -2.34 -15.03
N HIS A 99 -11.32 -3.17 -14.31
CA HIS A 99 -11.07 -3.49 -12.92
C HIS A 99 -11.02 -5.02 -12.76
N PRO A 100 -9.89 -5.59 -12.32
CA PRO A 100 -9.71 -7.05 -12.22
C PRO A 100 -10.80 -7.78 -11.43
N HIS A 101 -11.35 -7.11 -10.41
CA HIS A 101 -12.41 -7.65 -9.54
C HIS A 101 -13.82 -7.10 -9.83
N GLY A 102 -14.04 -6.49 -11.02
CA GLY A 102 -15.38 -6.02 -11.44
C GLY A 102 -15.88 -4.74 -10.72
N GLY A 103 -14.97 -3.93 -10.19
CA GLY A 103 -15.29 -2.63 -9.59
C GLY A 103 -15.95 -1.68 -10.59
N LYS A 104 -16.89 -0.87 -10.11
CA LYS A 104 -17.71 0.04 -10.93
C LYS A 104 -17.44 1.52 -10.67
N SER A 105 -16.33 1.84 -9.99
CA SER A 105 -15.94 3.23 -9.76
C SER A 105 -15.62 3.93 -11.07
N ARG A 106 -15.97 5.22 -11.14
CA ARG A 106 -15.85 6.08 -12.31
C ARG A 106 -15.25 7.40 -11.85
N PRO A 107 -13.93 7.57 -11.88
CA PRO A 107 -13.34 8.88 -11.68
C PRO A 107 -13.81 9.83 -12.79
N ASP A 108 -14.10 11.09 -12.45
CA ASP A 108 -14.59 12.07 -13.44
C ASP A 108 -13.55 12.41 -14.51
N GLY A 109 -12.28 12.40 -14.12
CA GLY A 109 -11.13 12.49 -15.01
C GLY A 109 -9.94 11.74 -14.44
N PHE A 110 -8.94 11.49 -15.27
CA PHE A 110 -7.71 10.85 -14.85
C PHE A 110 -6.59 11.09 -15.83
N VAL A 111 -5.36 11.14 -15.33
CA VAL A 111 -4.14 11.04 -16.13
C VAL A 111 -3.68 9.59 -16.12
N LYS A 112 -3.39 9.03 -17.30
CA LYS A 112 -2.85 7.66 -17.42
C LYS A 112 -1.61 7.61 -18.30
N GLN A 113 -0.80 6.57 -18.08
CA GLN A 113 0.40 6.32 -18.88
C GLN A 113 0.01 5.98 -20.32
N LYS A 114 0.77 6.49 -21.30
CA LYS A 114 0.62 6.08 -22.70
C LYS A 114 1.03 4.61 -22.84
N ALA A 115 0.29 3.87 -23.67
CA ALA A 115 0.68 2.51 -24.03
C ALA A 115 2.11 2.54 -24.61
N ARG A 116 3.01 1.73 -24.06
CA ARG A 116 4.38 1.61 -24.59
C ARG A 116 4.28 1.04 -26.00
N ARG A 117 4.92 1.71 -26.96
CA ARG A 117 5.18 1.14 -28.30
C ARG A 117 6.41 0.24 -28.23
N ASP A 118 6.46 -0.68 -27.27
CA ASP A 118 7.52 -1.68 -27.25
C ASP A 118 7.16 -2.72 -28.32
N GLY A 119 8.05 -2.89 -29.29
CA GLY A 119 7.79 -3.59 -30.54
C GLY A 119 7.23 -5.01 -30.37
N GLU A 120 6.29 -5.33 -31.27
CA GLU A 120 5.89 -6.67 -31.69
C GLU A 120 5.44 -7.65 -30.60
N VAL A 121 4.19 -7.54 -30.15
CA VAL A 121 3.20 -8.63 -30.24
C VAL A 121 1.83 -7.94 -30.38
N GLU A 122 0.98 -8.39 -31.31
CA GLU A 122 -0.46 -8.10 -31.28
C GLU A 122 -1.06 -8.71 -30.01
N GLN A 123 -0.92 -8.02 -28.88
CA GLN A 123 -1.65 -8.36 -27.66
C GLN A 123 -3.11 -7.98 -27.90
N LYS A 124 -4.04 -8.88 -27.55
CA LYS A 124 -5.49 -8.59 -27.51
C LYS A 124 -5.69 -7.18 -26.96
N GLU A 125 -6.47 -6.36 -27.66
CA GLU A 125 -6.76 -4.97 -27.29
C GLU A 125 -6.95 -4.86 -25.78
N GLU A 126 -5.92 -4.38 -25.05
CA GLU A 126 -6.11 -4.05 -23.64
C GLU A 126 -7.26 -3.04 -23.57
N PRO A 127 -8.14 -3.16 -22.56
CA PRO A 127 -9.26 -2.25 -22.44
C PRO A 127 -8.75 -0.80 -22.46
N PRO A 128 -9.50 0.12 -23.10
CA PRO A 128 -9.01 1.47 -23.38
C PRO A 128 -8.56 2.22 -22.13
N HIS A 129 -9.06 1.87 -20.95
CA HIS A 129 -8.57 2.36 -19.67
C HIS A 129 -8.53 1.21 -18.67
N ALA A 130 -7.35 0.85 -18.15
CA ALA A 130 -7.22 -0.05 -17.02
C ALA A 130 -6.80 0.73 -15.77
N TRP A 131 -7.27 0.29 -14.59
CA TRP A 131 -6.87 0.91 -13.31
C TRP A 131 -5.35 0.93 -13.10
N PHE A 132 -4.65 -0.04 -13.67
CA PHE A 132 -3.19 -0.17 -13.62
C PHE A 132 -2.41 0.96 -14.32
N ASP A 133 -3.06 1.69 -15.22
CA ASP A 133 -2.38 2.73 -16.02
C ASP A 133 -2.64 4.13 -15.48
N ILE A 134 -3.60 4.28 -14.55
CA ILE A 134 -4.02 5.57 -14.00
C ILE A 134 -2.99 6.09 -13.00
N ALA A 135 -2.35 7.21 -13.32
CA ALA A 135 -1.38 7.89 -12.46
C ALA A 135 -2.02 8.87 -11.49
N HIS A 136 -3.08 9.55 -11.92
CA HIS A 136 -3.68 10.67 -11.19
C HIS A 136 -5.19 10.76 -11.43
N PRO A 137 -6.05 10.21 -10.55
CA PRO A 137 -7.50 10.36 -10.66
C PRO A 137 -7.94 11.77 -10.26
N GLN A 138 -9.08 12.19 -10.81
CA GLN A 138 -9.68 13.49 -10.62
C GLN A 138 -11.19 13.37 -10.40
N GLU A 139 -11.71 14.19 -9.50
CA GLU A 139 -13.15 14.33 -9.23
C GLU A 139 -13.56 15.79 -9.40
N PHE A 140 -14.75 16.04 -9.95
CA PHE A 140 -15.22 17.37 -10.26
C PHE A 140 -16.63 17.64 -9.74
N LYS A 141 -16.85 18.87 -9.27
CA LYS A 141 -18.20 19.39 -9.00
C LYS A 141 -18.41 20.75 -9.65
N LEU A 142 -19.62 20.99 -10.15
CA LEU A 142 -19.99 22.33 -10.62
C LEU A 142 -19.99 23.37 -9.49
N ASN A 143 -20.32 22.98 -8.26
CA ASN A 143 -20.55 23.90 -7.14
C ASN A 143 -19.67 23.58 -5.93
N GLU A 144 -19.34 24.61 -5.16
CA GLU A 144 -18.61 24.51 -3.91
C GLU A 144 -19.59 24.40 -2.73
N SER A 145 -20.15 23.21 -2.51
CA SER A 145 -20.90 22.90 -1.29
C SER A 145 -20.06 22.06 -0.34
N PRO A 146 -20.19 22.20 1.00
CA PRO A 146 -19.44 21.37 1.94
C PRO A 146 -19.61 19.87 1.71
N SER A 147 -20.83 19.43 1.37
CA SER A 147 -21.11 18.03 1.05
C SER A 147 -20.51 17.59 -0.28
N GLY A 148 -20.44 18.46 -1.28
CA GLY A 148 -19.82 18.17 -2.57
C GLY A 148 -18.31 18.02 -2.43
N VAL A 149 -17.67 18.90 -1.66
CA VAL A 149 -16.22 18.84 -1.38
C VAL A 149 -15.85 17.54 -0.68
N ASP A 150 -16.62 17.11 0.33
CA ASP A 150 -16.32 15.85 1.02
C ASP A 150 -16.65 14.60 0.17
N ASP A 151 -17.66 14.67 -0.69
CA ASP A 151 -17.99 13.62 -1.67
C ASP A 151 -16.81 13.40 -2.64
N ASP A 152 -16.31 14.47 -3.25
CA ASP A 152 -15.16 14.42 -4.17
C ASP A 152 -13.89 13.98 -3.46
N ALA A 153 -13.62 14.50 -2.26
CA ALA A 153 -12.50 14.05 -1.44
C ALA A 153 -12.58 12.54 -1.14
N SER A 154 -13.77 12.03 -0.82
CA SER A 154 -13.96 10.60 -0.54
C SER A 154 -13.75 9.74 -1.79
N LYS A 155 -14.24 10.20 -2.94
CA LYS A 155 -14.10 9.50 -4.22
C LYS A 155 -12.67 9.49 -4.74
N VAL A 156 -11.96 10.63 -4.70
CA VAL A 156 -10.57 10.68 -5.16
C VAL A 156 -9.69 9.82 -4.27
N VAL A 157 -9.90 9.85 -2.95
CA VAL A 157 -9.16 9.01 -2.00
C VAL A 157 -9.45 7.53 -2.25
N TYR A 158 -10.71 7.16 -2.51
CA TYR A 158 -11.07 5.81 -2.90
C TYR A 158 -10.33 5.38 -4.19
N SER A 159 -10.36 6.21 -5.23
CA SER A 159 -9.65 5.94 -6.49
C SER A 159 -8.15 5.78 -6.28
N MET A 160 -7.54 6.62 -5.46
CA MET A 160 -6.12 6.52 -5.10
C MET A 160 -5.80 5.23 -4.33
N GLN A 161 -6.69 4.80 -3.42
CA GLN A 161 -6.56 3.51 -2.73
C GLN A 161 -6.65 2.34 -3.71
N GLN A 162 -7.58 2.37 -4.67
CA GLN A 162 -7.69 1.34 -5.71
C GLN A 162 -6.43 1.24 -6.56
N ILE A 163 -5.82 2.37 -6.93
CA ILE A 163 -4.57 2.40 -7.69
C ILE A 163 -3.44 1.69 -6.92
N LEU A 164 -3.29 1.97 -5.62
CA LEU A 164 -2.28 1.29 -4.79
C LEU A 164 -2.63 -0.18 -4.53
N ALA A 165 -3.91 -0.50 -4.36
CA ALA A 165 -4.41 -1.85 -4.11
C ALA A 165 -4.16 -2.79 -5.30
N LEU A 166 -4.55 -2.37 -6.49
CA LEU A 166 -4.61 -3.26 -7.65
C LEU A 166 -3.23 -3.48 -8.27
N ASP A 167 -2.44 -2.42 -8.42
CA ASP A 167 -1.16 -2.50 -9.12
C ASP A 167 0.01 -2.72 -8.13
N PRO A 168 0.67 -3.89 -8.13
CA PRO A 168 1.81 -4.16 -7.26
C PRO A 168 3.01 -3.25 -7.54
N ARG A 169 3.04 -2.59 -8.69
CA ARG A 169 4.10 -1.64 -9.05
C ARG A 169 3.91 -0.28 -8.39
N ARG A 170 2.80 0.00 -7.71
CA ARG A 170 2.49 1.35 -7.21
C ARG A 170 3.01 1.59 -5.79
N ARG A 171 3.92 2.56 -5.71
CA ARG A 171 4.58 3.04 -4.49
C ARG A 171 3.78 4.18 -3.84
N PHE A 172 3.32 5.10 -4.67
CA PHE A 172 2.44 6.21 -4.31
C PHE A 172 1.59 6.65 -5.51
N THR A 173 0.64 7.54 -5.25
CA THR A 173 -0.19 8.16 -6.27
C THR A 173 -0.58 9.58 -5.86
N THR A 174 -0.90 10.41 -6.84
CA THR A 174 -1.42 11.77 -6.62
C THR A 174 -2.84 11.86 -7.15
N GLY A 175 -3.63 12.85 -6.73
CA GLY A 175 -4.97 13.06 -7.25
C GLY A 175 -5.36 14.54 -7.17
N SER A 176 -6.51 14.88 -7.73
CA SER A 176 -7.04 16.25 -7.62
C SER A 176 -8.55 16.27 -7.50
N THR A 177 -9.06 17.32 -6.85
CA THR A 177 -10.50 17.63 -6.89
C THR A 177 -10.67 19.05 -7.41
N ILE A 178 -11.75 19.28 -8.16
CA ILE A 178 -12.11 20.61 -8.65
C ILE A 178 -13.59 20.89 -8.39
N GLU A 179 -13.88 21.72 -7.40
CA GLU A 179 -15.22 22.21 -7.13
C GLU A 179 -15.35 23.64 -7.66
N ASN A 180 -16.17 23.83 -8.69
CA ASN A 180 -16.29 25.06 -9.47
C ASN A 180 -14.94 25.54 -10.04
N ARG A 181 -14.18 26.33 -9.29
CA ARG A 181 -12.83 26.82 -9.67
C ARG A 181 -11.77 26.44 -8.65
N THR A 182 -12.20 25.93 -7.51
CA THR A 182 -11.38 25.60 -6.35
C THR A 182 -10.75 24.24 -6.61
N THR A 183 -9.44 24.21 -6.71
CA THR A 183 -8.67 22.99 -6.99
C THR A 183 -7.84 22.63 -5.76
N ARG A 184 -7.88 21.35 -5.38
CA ARG A 184 -7.01 20.76 -4.36
C ARG A 184 -6.23 19.60 -4.94
N LEU A 185 -5.00 19.42 -4.48
CA LEU A 185 -4.15 18.29 -4.83
C LEU A 185 -4.06 17.33 -3.65
N TRP A 186 -3.91 16.06 -3.96
CA TRP A 186 -3.90 14.95 -3.01
C TRP A 186 -2.68 14.08 -3.25
N PHE A 187 -2.11 13.57 -2.17
CA PHE A 187 -1.00 12.61 -2.20
C PHE A 187 -1.31 11.44 -1.29
N LEU A 188 -1.11 10.22 -1.79
CA LEU A 188 -1.26 8.99 -1.03
C LEU A 188 -0.03 8.10 -1.25
N SER A 189 0.62 7.72 -0.16
CA SER A 189 1.60 6.64 -0.12
C SER A 189 1.17 5.57 0.88
N ARG A 190 2.01 4.55 1.05
CA ARG A 190 1.82 3.50 2.07
C ARG A 190 1.94 4.00 3.51
N SER A 191 2.40 5.24 3.72
CA SER A 191 2.58 5.81 5.05
C SER A 191 1.66 6.98 5.37
N ILE A 192 1.18 7.71 4.37
CA ILE A 192 0.44 8.94 4.62
C ILE A 192 -0.52 9.30 3.48
N LEU A 193 -1.60 9.97 3.86
CA LEU A 193 -2.52 10.69 3.01
C LEU A 193 -2.56 12.14 3.45
N PHE A 194 -2.39 13.09 2.54
CA PHE A 194 -2.59 14.52 2.80
C PHE A 194 -3.12 15.26 1.58
N THR A 195 -3.55 16.50 1.79
CA THR A 195 -4.05 17.39 0.73
C THR A 195 -3.39 18.76 0.82
N THR A 196 -3.54 19.58 -0.21
CA THR A 196 -3.06 20.96 -0.24
C THR A 196 -4.13 21.94 0.22
N GLU A 197 -3.71 23.15 0.57
CA GLU A 197 -4.55 24.34 0.42
C GLU A 197 -5.14 24.40 -1.01
N SER A 198 -6.30 25.04 -1.15
CA SER A 198 -6.93 25.19 -2.47
C SER A 198 -6.37 26.37 -3.24
N PHE A 199 -6.26 26.24 -4.55
CA PHE A 199 -6.03 27.37 -5.47
C PHE A 199 -7.15 27.49 -6.49
N ASP A 200 -7.19 28.64 -7.16
CA ASP A 200 -8.18 28.94 -8.20
C ASP A 200 -7.57 28.72 -9.58
N PHE A 201 -7.88 27.59 -10.23
CA PHE A 201 -7.27 27.24 -11.51
C PHE A 201 -7.63 28.23 -12.64
N MET A 202 -8.69 29.04 -12.47
CA MET A 202 -9.10 30.03 -13.46
C MET A 202 -8.24 31.29 -13.46
N THR A 203 -7.60 31.61 -12.33
CA THR A 203 -6.78 32.83 -12.19
C THR A 203 -5.30 32.50 -11.95
N ASP A 204 -5.01 31.39 -11.27
CA ASP A 204 -3.66 30.89 -11.06
C ASP A 204 -3.20 29.97 -12.19
N HIS A 205 -2.97 30.60 -13.34
CA HIS A 205 -2.55 29.92 -14.56
C HIS A 205 -1.20 29.20 -14.37
N LYS A 206 -0.28 29.81 -13.61
CA LYS A 206 1.07 29.29 -13.43
C LYS A 206 1.07 27.95 -12.71
N ARG A 207 0.27 27.80 -11.65
CA ARG A 207 0.14 26.52 -10.93
C ARG A 207 -0.50 25.43 -11.77
N LEU A 208 -1.56 25.76 -12.53
CA LEU A 208 -2.18 24.77 -13.43
C LEU A 208 -1.22 24.34 -14.55
N VAL A 209 -0.49 25.28 -15.15
CA VAL A 209 0.53 25.00 -16.17
C VAL A 209 1.62 24.10 -15.59
N HIS A 210 2.15 24.41 -14.41
CA HIS A 210 3.18 23.59 -13.76
C HIS A 210 2.66 22.17 -13.50
N LEU A 211 1.47 22.03 -12.91
CA LEU A 211 0.83 20.73 -12.67
C LEU A 211 0.73 19.90 -13.96
N TYR A 212 0.25 20.49 -15.06
CA TYR A 212 0.04 19.78 -16.32
C TYR A 212 1.34 19.37 -17.00
N LEU A 213 2.37 20.22 -16.96
CA LEU A 213 3.70 19.86 -17.49
C LEU A 213 4.31 18.72 -16.66
N SER A 214 4.26 18.80 -15.33
CA SER A 214 4.73 17.75 -14.43
C SER A 214 4.01 16.42 -14.66
N LEU A 215 2.68 16.44 -14.79
CA LEU A 215 1.90 15.22 -15.05
C LEU A 215 2.22 14.63 -16.43
N ALA A 216 2.32 15.46 -17.47
CA ALA A 216 2.46 14.99 -18.86
C ALA A 216 3.84 14.41 -19.21
N PHE A 217 4.90 14.93 -18.58
CA PHE A 217 6.29 14.67 -18.96
C PHE A 217 7.12 13.93 -17.90
N SER A 218 6.55 13.64 -16.72
CA SER A 218 7.25 12.85 -15.71
C SER A 218 7.56 11.43 -16.20
N CYS A 219 8.62 10.80 -15.68
CA CYS A 219 8.85 9.39 -15.96
C CYS A 219 7.91 8.50 -15.12
N SER A 220 7.82 7.20 -15.44
CA SER A 220 6.98 6.26 -14.67
C SER A 220 7.38 6.21 -13.20
N ALA A 221 8.68 6.25 -12.90
CA ALA A 221 9.18 6.21 -11.53
C ALA A 221 8.72 7.44 -10.73
N ASP A 222 8.84 8.64 -11.30
CA ASP A 222 8.37 9.89 -10.69
C ASP A 222 6.85 9.94 -10.49
N SER A 223 6.10 9.21 -11.32
CA SER A 223 4.65 9.04 -11.16
C SER A 223 4.26 7.95 -10.15
N GLY A 224 5.24 7.32 -9.51
CA GLY A 224 5.04 6.36 -8.43
C GLY A 224 4.97 4.89 -8.85
N TRP A 225 5.41 4.55 -10.06
CA TRP A 225 5.70 3.14 -10.41
C TRP A 225 7.07 2.70 -9.89
N ASP A 226 7.16 1.44 -9.51
CA ASP A 226 8.39 0.78 -9.10
C ASP A 226 9.09 0.19 -10.33
N PRO A 227 10.31 0.64 -10.68
CA PRO A 227 11.08 0.09 -11.78
C PRO A 227 11.58 -1.35 -11.54
N SER A 228 11.60 -1.82 -10.29
CA SER A 228 12.00 -3.19 -9.94
C SER A 228 10.94 -4.24 -10.29
N VAL A 229 9.67 -3.82 -10.44
CA VAL A 229 8.54 -4.69 -10.79
C VAL A 229 8.05 -4.33 -12.20
N LYS A 230 8.39 -5.17 -13.18
CA LYS A 230 8.03 -4.96 -14.57
C LYS A 230 6.82 -5.81 -14.93
N PHE A 231 5.84 -5.20 -15.59
CA PHE A 231 4.75 -5.96 -16.22
C PHE A 231 5.31 -6.76 -17.41
N SER A 232 5.05 -8.06 -17.42
CA SER A 232 5.48 -8.97 -18.49
C SER A 232 4.34 -9.17 -19.51
N HIS A 233 3.26 -9.84 -19.09
CA HIS A 233 2.11 -10.13 -19.95
C HIS A 233 0.88 -10.49 -19.11
N VAL A 234 -0.26 -10.68 -19.76
CA VAL A 234 -1.46 -11.29 -19.17
C VAL A 234 -1.44 -12.78 -19.48
N ASP A 235 -1.52 -13.63 -18.45
CA ASP A 235 -1.66 -15.07 -18.61
C ASP A 235 -2.95 -15.38 -19.41
N PRO A 236 -2.84 -16.09 -20.55
CA PRO A 236 -3.98 -16.33 -21.42
C PRO A 236 -5.04 -17.26 -20.81
N LEU A 237 -4.67 -18.09 -19.82
CA LEU A 237 -5.55 -19.03 -19.13
C LEU A 237 -6.20 -18.42 -17.89
N THR A 238 -5.40 -17.75 -17.06
CA THR A 238 -5.90 -17.19 -15.80
C THR A 238 -6.40 -15.75 -15.92
N HIS A 239 -6.08 -15.07 -17.02
CA HIS A 239 -6.32 -13.64 -17.25
C HIS A 239 -5.70 -12.73 -16.17
N LYS A 240 -4.71 -13.23 -15.43
CA LYS A 240 -3.97 -12.45 -14.43
C LYS A 240 -2.71 -11.85 -15.05
N ARG A 241 -2.33 -10.66 -14.56
CA ARG A 241 -1.07 -10.02 -14.94
C ARG A 241 0.12 -10.77 -14.31
N ILE A 242 1.14 -11.01 -15.12
CA ILE A 242 2.41 -11.61 -14.75
C ILE A 242 3.47 -10.52 -14.70
N TYR A 243 4.31 -10.56 -13.67
CA TYR A 243 5.37 -9.57 -13.41
C TYR A 243 6.74 -10.24 -13.35
N GLU A 244 7.76 -9.51 -13.79
CA GLU A 244 9.18 -9.79 -13.57
C GLU A 244 9.65 -8.89 -12.43
N ILE A 245 10.08 -9.48 -11.32
CA ILE A 245 10.54 -8.76 -10.12
C ILE A 245 12.06 -8.90 -10.01
N THR A 246 12.75 -7.77 -9.97
CA THR A 246 14.21 -7.69 -9.87
C THR A 246 14.62 -7.47 -8.42
N VAL A 247 15.33 -8.44 -7.84
CA VAL A 247 15.83 -8.38 -6.46
C VAL A 247 17.35 -8.18 -6.49
N ASN A 248 17.82 -7.10 -5.87
CA ASN A 248 19.24 -6.72 -5.87
C ASN A 248 19.88 -6.97 -4.50
N THR A 249 20.37 -8.19 -4.28
CA THR A 249 20.96 -8.61 -3.00
C THR A 249 22.38 -8.10 -2.87
N LYS A 250 22.66 -7.32 -1.81
CA LYS A 250 24.03 -6.91 -1.48
C LYS A 250 24.75 -8.05 -0.74
N GLN A 251 25.85 -8.54 -1.31
CA GLN A 251 26.71 -9.58 -0.72
C GLN A 251 28.13 -9.02 -0.58
N GLY A 252 28.44 -8.48 0.61
CA GLY A 252 29.68 -7.72 0.80
C GLY A 252 29.70 -6.44 -0.04
N ASP A 253 30.71 -6.30 -0.91
CA ASP A 253 30.84 -5.17 -1.84
C ASP A 253 30.15 -5.43 -3.20
N GLU A 254 29.73 -6.67 -3.47
CA GLU A 254 29.05 -7.03 -4.71
C GLU A 254 27.53 -6.93 -4.58
N VAL A 255 26.87 -6.63 -5.70
CA VAL A 255 25.41 -6.67 -5.81
C VAL A 255 25.05 -7.77 -6.79
N VAL A 256 24.33 -8.78 -6.29
CA VAL A 256 23.80 -9.87 -7.10
C VAL A 256 22.37 -9.51 -7.49
N THR A 257 22.13 -9.43 -8.79
CA THR A 257 20.81 -9.15 -9.36
C THR A 257 20.15 -10.44 -9.84
N GLU A 258 18.98 -10.72 -9.30
CA GLU A 258 18.18 -11.89 -9.66
C GLU A 258 16.79 -11.44 -10.13
N ILE A 259 16.24 -12.12 -11.14
CA ILE A 259 14.91 -11.84 -11.69
C ILE A 259 14.01 -13.04 -11.42
N TYR A 260 12.84 -12.75 -10.84
CA TYR A 260 11.83 -13.72 -10.49
C TYR A 260 10.53 -13.41 -11.22
N THR A 261 9.97 -14.40 -11.93
CA THR A 261 8.70 -14.23 -12.64
C THR A 261 7.55 -14.72 -11.76
N THR A 262 6.51 -13.91 -11.58
CA THR A 262 5.34 -14.29 -10.77
C THR A 262 4.56 -15.41 -11.42
N VAL A 263 4.08 -16.36 -10.62
CA VAL A 263 3.21 -17.46 -11.05
C VAL A 263 1.81 -17.26 -10.51
N SER A 264 1.71 -17.00 -9.22
CA SER A 264 0.43 -16.74 -8.55
C SER A 264 0.64 -15.95 -7.27
N ILE A 265 -0.42 -15.28 -6.81
CA ILE A 265 -0.43 -14.67 -5.49
C ILE A 265 -0.82 -15.71 -4.45
N LEU A 266 0.00 -15.85 -3.40
CA LEU A 266 -0.23 -16.73 -2.26
C LEU A 266 -0.94 -15.99 -1.14
N SER A 267 -0.67 -14.69 -0.97
CA SER A 267 -1.30 -13.86 0.05
C SER A 267 -1.28 -12.37 -0.34
N GLU A 268 -2.37 -11.67 -0.06
CA GLU A 268 -2.52 -10.24 -0.34
C GLU A 268 -3.17 -9.54 0.87
N VAL A 269 -2.42 -9.47 1.96
CA VAL A 269 -2.93 -8.93 3.22
C VAL A 269 -2.67 -7.42 3.26
N SER A 270 -3.75 -6.64 3.38
CA SER A 270 -3.70 -5.18 3.54
C SER A 270 -3.14 -4.40 2.33
N ALA A 271 -3.18 -4.97 1.12
CA ALA A 271 -2.81 -4.25 -0.10
C ALA A 271 -3.68 -2.99 -0.32
N ASP A 272 -4.90 -2.97 0.22
CA ASP A 272 -5.87 -1.88 0.10
C ASP A 272 -5.73 -0.79 1.18
N ALA A 273 -4.82 -0.97 2.15
CA ALA A 273 -4.66 -0.07 3.29
C ALA A 273 -3.32 0.68 3.29
N MET A 274 -3.30 1.85 3.92
CA MET A 274 -2.04 2.45 4.39
C MET A 274 -1.43 1.50 5.43
N GLY A 275 -0.12 1.22 5.32
CA GLY A 275 0.58 0.25 6.14
C GLY A 275 1.54 -0.59 5.33
N ARG A 276 1.65 -1.87 5.66
CA ARG A 276 2.65 -2.78 5.09
C ARG A 276 2.38 -3.22 3.66
N ALA A 277 1.11 -3.27 3.27
CA ALA A 277 0.68 -3.71 1.94
C ALA A 277 1.41 -4.98 1.46
N THR A 278 1.48 -5.99 2.33
CA THR A 278 2.26 -7.21 2.08
C THR A 278 1.63 -8.03 0.97
N ARG A 279 2.43 -8.36 -0.06
CA ARG A 279 2.08 -9.31 -1.10
C ARG A 279 3.06 -10.47 -1.10
N VAL A 280 2.54 -11.69 -1.06
CA VAL A 280 3.33 -12.92 -1.13
C VAL A 280 3.02 -13.62 -2.44
N TRP A 281 4.06 -13.88 -3.22
CA TRP A 281 3.99 -14.47 -4.55
C TRP A 281 4.67 -15.83 -4.57
N LEU A 282 4.05 -16.78 -5.26
CA LEU A 282 4.79 -17.89 -5.83
C LEU A 282 5.50 -17.35 -7.08
N VAL A 283 6.81 -17.52 -7.14
CA VAL A 283 7.64 -17.05 -8.26
C VAL A 283 8.49 -18.18 -8.80
N VAL A 284 9.00 -18.01 -10.02
CA VAL A 284 9.95 -18.92 -10.66
C VAL A 284 11.23 -18.16 -11.03
N ASP A 285 12.38 -18.78 -10.77
CA ASP A 285 13.69 -18.25 -11.18
C ASP A 285 14.00 -18.54 -12.66
N SER A 286 15.16 -18.09 -13.13
CA SER A 286 15.63 -18.34 -14.50
C SER A 286 15.91 -19.82 -14.82
N ASN A 287 16.03 -20.68 -13.80
CA ASN A 287 16.27 -22.12 -13.93
C ASN A 287 14.97 -22.93 -13.87
N GLY A 288 13.81 -22.28 -13.76
CA GLY A 288 12.52 -22.96 -13.64
C GLY A 288 12.20 -23.45 -12.22
N LYS A 289 12.92 -22.99 -11.20
CA LYS A 289 12.72 -23.37 -9.80
C LYS A 289 11.75 -22.43 -9.09
N TYR A 290 10.82 -23.02 -8.36
CA TYR A 290 9.83 -22.27 -7.58
C TYR A 290 10.39 -21.74 -6.26
N HIS A 291 10.00 -20.51 -5.94
CA HIS A 291 10.35 -19.78 -4.73
C HIS A 291 9.18 -18.96 -4.23
N VAL A 292 9.28 -18.43 -3.01
CA VAL A 292 8.28 -17.52 -2.44
C VAL A 292 8.88 -16.14 -2.30
N LEU A 293 8.30 -15.13 -2.95
CA LEU A 293 8.70 -13.73 -2.84
C LEU A 293 7.70 -12.97 -1.98
N LYS A 294 8.18 -12.32 -0.93
CA LYS A 294 7.40 -11.44 -0.05
C LYS A 294 7.82 -10.00 -0.32
N ASP A 295 6.87 -9.18 -0.75
CA ASP A 295 7.00 -7.75 -1.07
C ASP A 295 6.18 -6.94 -0.05
N LEU A 296 6.80 -5.97 0.65
CA LEU A 296 6.15 -5.23 1.72
C LEU A 296 6.83 -3.89 2.07
N TRP A 297 6.09 -3.04 2.78
CA TRP A 297 6.53 -1.76 3.32
C TRP A 297 6.81 -1.90 4.82
N LEU A 298 8.08 -1.85 5.22
CA LEU A 298 8.50 -1.98 6.61
C LEU A 298 8.72 -0.61 7.25
N ASP A 299 8.30 -0.46 8.51
CA ASP A 299 8.61 0.75 9.30
C ASP A 299 10.13 0.91 9.42
N ARG A 300 10.62 2.15 9.28
CA ARG A 300 12.06 2.48 9.27
C ARG A 300 12.81 2.03 10.54
N ASP A 301 12.13 1.90 11.67
CA ASP A 301 12.68 1.46 12.95
C ASP A 301 12.66 -0.07 13.15
N ARG A 302 12.20 -0.84 12.16
CA ARG A 302 12.15 -2.30 12.22
C ARG A 302 13.38 -2.92 11.56
N ALA A 303 13.94 -3.93 12.23
CA ALA A 303 14.97 -4.79 11.65
C ALA A 303 14.38 -5.65 10.52
N LEU A 304 15.22 -6.00 9.55
CA LEU A 304 14.79 -6.78 8.40
C LEU A 304 14.67 -8.26 8.76
N GLU A 305 13.73 -8.98 8.14
CA GLU A 305 13.44 -10.37 8.51
C GLU A 305 14.68 -11.29 8.37
N HIS A 306 15.50 -11.09 7.34
CA HIS A 306 16.75 -11.84 7.16
C HIS A 306 17.81 -11.53 8.23
N GLU A 307 17.86 -10.28 8.74
CA GLU A 307 18.77 -9.87 9.81
C GLU A 307 18.34 -10.48 11.14
N ILE A 308 17.04 -10.40 11.47
CA ILE A 308 16.46 -11.01 12.68
C ILE A 308 16.72 -12.52 12.67
N ARG A 309 16.51 -13.18 11.53
CA ARG A 309 16.81 -14.61 11.37
C ARG A 309 18.30 -14.91 11.62
N ALA A 310 19.20 -14.07 11.11
CA ALA A 310 20.64 -14.25 11.29
C ALA A 310 21.08 -14.00 12.74
N ASP A 311 20.51 -12.99 13.41
CA ASP A 311 20.74 -12.70 14.83
C ASP A 311 20.27 -13.86 15.72
N ILE A 312 19.07 -14.39 15.48
CA ILE A 312 18.55 -15.58 16.18
C ILE A 312 19.52 -16.75 16.09
N LEU A 313 19.98 -17.10 14.89
CA LEU A 313 20.89 -18.24 14.71
C LEU A 313 22.26 -18.00 15.35
N ARG A 314 22.74 -16.74 15.33
CA ARG A 314 23.98 -16.35 16.01
C ARG A 314 23.86 -16.54 17.52
N ASP A 315 22.78 -16.06 18.12
CA ASP A 315 22.54 -16.14 19.56
C ASP A 315 22.34 -17.60 20.01
N VAL A 316 21.68 -18.43 19.20
CA VAL A 316 21.57 -19.86 19.44
C VAL A 316 22.96 -20.52 19.41
N CYS A 317 23.80 -20.20 18.43
CA CYS A 317 25.18 -20.71 18.37
C CYS A 317 26.04 -20.28 19.57
N GLN A 318 25.75 -19.12 20.18
CA GLN A 318 26.45 -18.63 21.37
C GLN A 318 25.95 -19.22 22.68
N THR A 319 24.65 -19.49 22.77
CA THR A 319 23.98 -19.95 24.02
C THR A 319 23.85 -21.47 24.08
N GLN A 320 23.89 -22.15 22.94
CA GLN A 320 23.63 -23.58 22.77
C GLN A 320 24.71 -24.18 21.83
N ASP A 321 24.57 -25.44 21.42
CA ASP A 321 25.54 -26.10 20.54
C ASP A 321 25.23 -25.92 19.04
N LYS A 322 26.23 -26.20 18.20
CA LYS A 322 26.12 -26.08 16.75
C LYS A 322 25.06 -27.01 16.14
N ALA A 323 24.87 -28.22 16.69
CA ALA A 323 23.86 -29.15 16.18
C ALA A 323 22.44 -28.61 16.40
N THR A 324 22.23 -27.92 17.52
CA THR A 324 20.98 -27.23 17.86
C THR A 324 20.73 -26.05 16.93
N GLU A 325 21.76 -25.27 16.60
CA GLU A 325 21.67 -24.20 15.60
C GLU A 325 21.31 -24.75 14.21
N GLU A 326 21.99 -25.82 13.75
CA GLU A 326 21.70 -26.47 12.47
C GLU A 326 20.27 -27.04 12.42
N LYS A 327 19.79 -27.61 13.54
CA LYS A 327 18.40 -28.08 13.70
C LYS A 327 17.40 -26.93 13.61
N LEU A 328 17.65 -25.80 14.26
CA LEU A 328 16.78 -24.62 14.15
C LEU A 328 16.78 -24.09 12.72
N ARG A 329 17.96 -23.93 12.12
CA ARG A 329 18.14 -23.45 10.75
C ARG A 329 17.33 -24.26 9.75
N SER A 330 17.23 -25.58 9.91
CA SER A 330 16.44 -26.43 9.02
C SER A 330 14.92 -26.26 9.16
N HIS A 331 14.46 -25.71 10.28
CA HIS A 331 13.04 -25.46 10.58
C HIS A 331 12.64 -23.99 10.40
N MET A 332 13.52 -23.13 9.87
CA MET A 332 13.20 -21.77 9.47
C MET A 332 13.13 -21.67 7.95
N LEU A 333 12.28 -20.79 7.42
CA LEU A 333 12.37 -20.40 6.01
C LEU A 333 13.78 -19.85 5.70
N THR A 334 14.31 -20.15 4.52
CA THR A 334 15.67 -19.78 4.11
C THR A 334 15.63 -18.61 3.12
N PRO A 335 16.02 -17.39 3.51
CA PRO A 335 16.19 -16.29 2.57
C PRO A 335 17.31 -16.61 1.57
N ILE A 336 17.05 -16.45 0.28
CA ILE A 336 18.04 -16.63 -0.80
C ILE A 336 18.37 -15.33 -1.52
N ALA A 337 17.43 -14.40 -1.56
CA ALA A 337 17.61 -13.06 -2.09
C ALA A 337 16.82 -12.07 -1.23
N HIS A 338 17.32 -10.85 -1.09
CA HIS A 338 16.60 -9.78 -0.40
C HIS A 338 17.16 -8.41 -0.77
N CYS A 339 16.30 -7.39 -0.78
CA CYS A 339 16.75 -6.01 -0.90
C CYS A 339 15.76 -5.05 -0.28
N LYS A 340 16.28 -3.92 0.19
CA LYS A 340 15.48 -2.70 0.19
C LYS A 340 15.45 -2.22 -1.26
N VAL A 341 14.26 -2.05 -1.82
CA VAL A 341 14.08 -1.59 -3.20
C VAL A 341 14.74 -0.23 -3.35
N ARG A 342 15.32 0.04 -4.54
CA ARG A 342 16.01 1.31 -4.82
C ARG A 342 15.41 2.00 -6.02
N ILE A 343 15.24 3.31 -5.89
CA ILE A 343 14.83 4.21 -6.97
C ILE A 343 16.02 5.12 -7.26
N GLU A 344 16.53 5.06 -8.49
CA GLU A 344 17.71 5.83 -8.90
C GLU A 344 18.92 5.67 -7.94
N GLY A 345 19.10 4.45 -7.41
CA GLY A 345 20.19 4.12 -6.49
C GLY A 345 19.94 4.44 -5.01
N VAL A 346 18.83 5.09 -4.66
CA VAL A 346 18.46 5.44 -3.26
C VAL A 346 17.42 4.45 -2.72
N GLU A 347 17.52 4.06 -1.44
CA GLU A 347 16.52 3.20 -0.79
C GLU A 347 15.13 3.85 -0.86
N ASP A 348 14.14 3.10 -1.36
CA ASP A 348 12.79 3.58 -1.60
C ASP A 348 12.05 3.83 -0.28
N ASP A 349 12.03 5.11 0.12
CA ASP A 349 11.47 5.57 1.38
C ASP A 349 10.27 6.48 1.18
N THR A 350 9.23 6.27 1.98
CA THR A 350 7.98 7.03 1.88
C THR A 350 8.11 8.51 2.23
N THR A 351 9.16 8.93 2.93
CA THR A 351 9.43 10.33 3.29
C THR A 351 10.65 10.88 2.53
N ALA A 352 11.81 10.23 2.62
CA ALA A 352 13.04 10.73 2.03
C ALA A 352 13.02 10.72 0.50
N VAL A 353 12.38 9.73 -0.13
CA VAL A 353 12.29 9.62 -1.59
C VAL A 353 10.96 10.19 -2.08
N MET A 354 9.83 9.63 -1.65
CA MET A 354 8.52 10.01 -2.23
C MET A 354 8.08 11.43 -1.87
N MET A 355 8.46 11.93 -0.69
CA MET A 355 8.15 13.30 -0.25
C MET A 355 9.39 14.22 -0.31
N ARG A 356 10.50 13.75 -0.91
CA ARG A 356 11.77 14.47 -1.02
C ARG A 356 12.25 15.09 0.31
N GLY A 357 12.08 14.35 1.40
CA GLY A 357 12.46 14.76 2.75
C GLY A 357 11.54 15.78 3.41
N TYR A 358 10.41 16.13 2.79
CA TYR A 358 9.42 17.02 3.39
C TYR A 358 8.77 16.38 4.62
N ASP A 359 8.72 17.14 5.70
CA ASP A 359 8.14 16.71 6.96
C ASP A 359 6.77 17.36 7.17
N LEU A 360 5.80 16.55 7.59
CA LEU A 360 4.45 16.99 7.92
C LEU A 360 4.33 17.47 9.37
N LEU A 361 5.43 17.55 10.12
CA LEU A 361 5.46 18.20 11.43
C LEU A 361 4.93 19.64 11.32
N GLY A 362 3.84 19.92 12.02
CA GLY A 362 3.20 21.23 12.04
C GLY A 362 2.16 21.45 10.93
N ALA A 363 1.93 20.46 10.05
CA ALA A 363 0.85 20.54 9.07
C ALA A 363 -0.52 20.71 9.76
N ARG A 364 -1.34 21.60 9.20
CA ARG A 364 -2.67 21.89 9.73
C ARG A 364 -3.57 20.68 9.51
N MET A 365 -4.19 20.18 10.57
CA MET A 365 -5.18 19.12 10.41
C MET A 365 -6.55 19.70 10.05
N ILE A 366 -7.13 19.29 8.93
CA ILE A 366 -8.49 19.68 8.52
C ILE A 366 -9.50 18.53 8.71
N PRO A 367 -10.70 18.79 9.24
CA PRO A 367 -11.77 17.79 9.28
C PRO A 367 -12.40 17.62 7.88
N PHE A 368 -13.03 16.48 7.65
CA PHE A 368 -14.09 16.41 6.64
C PHE A 368 -15.21 17.38 7.10
N ARG A 369 -15.72 18.20 6.18
CA ARG A 369 -16.63 19.32 6.48
C ARG A 369 -18.01 18.86 6.95
N THR A 370 -18.36 17.61 6.69
CA THR A 370 -19.60 16.94 7.07
C THR A 370 -19.32 15.89 8.15
N PRO A 371 -20.20 15.76 9.16
CA PRO A 371 -20.08 14.70 10.15
C PRO A 371 -20.18 13.32 9.46
N PRO A 372 -19.38 12.32 9.86
CA PRO A 372 -19.52 10.97 9.33
C PRO A 372 -20.93 10.46 9.63
N VAL A 373 -21.71 10.19 8.58
CA VAL A 373 -22.98 9.47 8.73
C VAL A 373 -22.62 8.05 9.20
N PRO A 374 -23.16 7.56 10.33
CA PRO A 374 -22.94 6.18 10.74
C PRO A 374 -23.35 5.27 9.59
N ALA A 375 -22.41 4.49 9.06
CA ALA A 375 -22.73 3.51 8.03
C ALA A 375 -23.83 2.59 8.58
N GLY A 376 -24.91 2.43 7.80
CA GLY A 376 -25.93 1.43 8.11
C GLY A 376 -25.29 0.03 8.16
N PRO A 377 -25.96 -0.98 8.76
CA PRO A 377 -25.39 -2.31 9.00
C PRO A 377 -24.93 -3.11 7.76
N SER A 378 -24.97 -2.55 6.54
CA SER A 378 -24.64 -3.22 5.28
C SER A 378 -23.38 -2.72 4.56
N THR A 379 -22.59 -1.82 5.15
CA THR A 379 -21.34 -1.31 4.53
C THR A 379 -20.16 -1.19 5.49
N GLN A 380 -20.15 -1.98 6.58
CA GLN A 380 -18.86 -2.32 7.17
C GLN A 380 -18.12 -3.18 6.15
N SER A 381 -17.03 -2.62 5.61
CA SER A 381 -16.00 -3.33 4.88
C SER A 381 -15.70 -4.61 5.66
N ARG A 382 -16.26 -5.74 5.20
CA ARG A 382 -15.80 -7.05 5.63
C ARG A 382 -14.43 -7.23 4.99
N GLY A 383 -13.42 -6.64 5.64
CA GLY A 383 -12.09 -7.23 5.63
C GLY A 383 -12.28 -8.64 6.17
N LEU A 384 -12.15 -9.60 5.26
CA LEU A 384 -12.39 -11.05 5.30
C LEU A 384 -13.31 -11.42 4.12
N ALA A 385 -12.75 -11.39 2.92
CA ALA A 385 -13.24 -12.25 1.86
C ALA A 385 -12.94 -13.69 2.30
N LEU A 386 -13.98 -14.42 2.72
CA LEU A 386 -13.92 -15.87 2.78
C LEU A 386 -13.85 -16.41 1.33
N PRO A 387 -13.09 -17.47 1.05
CA PRO A 387 -13.10 -18.10 -0.26
C PRO A 387 -14.52 -18.55 -0.61
N SER A 388 -15.00 -18.14 -1.78
CA SER A 388 -16.20 -18.66 -2.41
C SER A 388 -16.01 -20.13 -2.75
N ASP A 389 -16.82 -20.99 -2.13
CA ASP A 389 -16.97 -22.41 -2.48
C ASP A 389 -17.53 -22.52 -3.92
N PRO A 390 -16.91 -23.29 -4.82
CA PRO A 390 -17.38 -23.45 -6.19
C PRO A 390 -18.39 -24.61 -6.26
N ASP A 391 -19.54 -24.49 -5.59
CA ASP A 391 -20.71 -25.35 -5.85
C ASP A 391 -21.94 -24.82 -5.10
N SER A 392 -22.68 -23.91 -5.71
CA SER A 392 -24.13 -23.81 -5.48
C SER A 392 -24.82 -23.05 -6.60
N ILE A 393 -25.43 -23.84 -7.47
CA ILE A 393 -26.41 -23.46 -8.47
C ILE A 393 -27.55 -22.71 -7.78
N SER A 394 -27.96 -21.62 -8.42
CA SER A 394 -29.15 -20.82 -8.15
C SER A 394 -30.39 -21.67 -7.83
N GLN A 395 -31.08 -21.38 -6.72
CA GLN A 395 -32.54 -21.45 -6.69
C GLN A 395 -33.12 -20.58 -5.56
N SER A 396 -33.87 -19.58 -5.99
CA SER A 396 -34.72 -18.70 -5.20
C SER A 396 -35.87 -19.48 -4.54
N ILE A 397 -35.99 -19.45 -3.22
CA ILE A 397 -37.24 -19.76 -2.53
C ILE A 397 -37.48 -18.74 -1.39
N ASN A 398 -38.55 -17.98 -1.55
CA ASN A 398 -39.16 -17.14 -0.52
C ASN A 398 -39.67 -18.00 0.64
N SER A 399 -39.12 -17.81 1.84
CA SER A 399 -39.67 -18.40 3.07
C SER A 399 -39.51 -17.44 4.24
N ARG A 400 -40.64 -16.93 4.72
CA ARG A 400 -40.82 -16.12 5.94
C ARG A 400 -40.51 -16.97 7.19
N PRO A 401 -39.81 -16.48 8.24
CA PRO A 401 -39.53 -17.30 9.41
C PRO A 401 -40.76 -17.38 10.35
N PRO A 402 -41.01 -18.53 11.01
CA PRO A 402 -42.03 -18.66 12.05
C PRO A 402 -41.51 -18.17 13.42
N PRO A 403 -42.42 -17.79 14.35
CA PRO A 403 -42.07 -17.25 15.65
C PRO A 403 -41.86 -18.37 16.70
N ASN A 404 -41.10 -18.01 17.75
CA ASN A 404 -40.89 -18.72 19.02
C ASN A 404 -39.67 -19.66 19.11
N SER A 405 -38.60 -19.14 19.70
CA SER A 405 -37.70 -19.87 20.60
C SER A 405 -37.11 -18.89 21.63
N PRO A 406 -36.92 -19.25 22.91
CA PRO A 406 -36.69 -18.30 24.00
C PRO A 406 -35.27 -17.70 23.99
N GLN A 407 -35.19 -16.39 24.20
CA GLN A 407 -33.96 -15.63 24.41
C GLN A 407 -33.24 -16.09 25.68
N GLN A 408 -32.02 -16.61 25.55
CA GLN A 408 -31.00 -16.49 26.61
C GLN A 408 -30.10 -15.31 26.24
N THR A 409 -30.33 -14.20 26.93
CA THR A 409 -29.51 -12.99 26.91
C THR A 409 -28.17 -13.25 27.58
N ILE A 410 -27.12 -13.45 26.79
CA ILE A 410 -25.74 -13.23 27.25
C ILE A 410 -25.35 -11.83 26.79
N SER A 411 -25.32 -10.90 27.75
CA SER A 411 -24.85 -9.54 27.54
C SER A 411 -23.36 -9.55 27.16
N PRO A 412 -22.91 -8.79 26.14
CA PRO A 412 -21.49 -8.62 25.89
C PRO A 412 -20.87 -7.78 27.02
N PRO A 413 -19.65 -8.10 27.49
CA PRO A 413 -19.00 -7.35 28.55
C PRO A 413 -18.62 -5.94 28.07
N ASN A 414 -18.99 -4.96 28.90
CA ASN A 414 -18.64 -3.55 28.93
C ASN A 414 -17.80 -2.99 27.77
N ARG A 415 -18.46 -2.12 26.99
CA ARG A 415 -17.86 -1.02 26.22
C ARG A 415 -16.89 -0.25 27.12
N VAL A 416 -15.60 -0.36 26.86
CA VAL A 416 -14.60 0.54 27.44
C VAL A 416 -14.93 1.95 26.95
N VAL A 417 -15.37 2.79 27.88
CA VAL A 417 -15.46 4.24 27.70
C VAL A 417 -14.04 4.75 27.51
N ILE A 418 -13.71 5.17 26.29
CA ILE A 418 -12.45 5.86 26.02
C ILE A 418 -12.53 7.20 26.75
N ASP A 419 -11.74 7.32 27.82
CA ASP A 419 -11.51 8.54 28.56
C ASP A 419 -10.97 9.62 27.60
N ARG A 420 -11.74 10.69 27.41
CA ARG A 420 -11.42 11.84 26.56
C ARG A 420 -10.56 12.88 27.30
N SER A 421 -9.60 12.44 28.11
CA SER A 421 -8.70 13.34 28.83
C SER A 421 -7.22 13.05 28.57
N SER A 422 -6.78 13.28 27.33
CA SER A 422 -5.38 13.66 27.09
C SER A 422 -5.28 14.69 25.96
N THR A 423 -5.15 15.95 26.35
CA THR A 423 -4.86 17.10 25.49
C THR A 423 -3.38 17.12 25.09
N LYS A 424 -2.93 16.11 24.33
CA LYS A 424 -1.74 16.26 23.49
C LYS A 424 -2.22 16.57 22.09
N ALA A 425 -1.73 17.69 21.51
CA ALA A 425 -2.07 18.09 20.15
C ALA A 425 -1.95 16.89 19.20
N ASN A 426 -3.01 16.61 18.43
CA ASN A 426 -3.05 15.55 17.41
C ASN A 426 -2.08 15.90 16.27
N VAL A 427 -0.78 15.76 16.50
CA VAL A 427 0.23 15.81 15.46
C VAL A 427 0.13 14.49 14.68
N PRO A 428 0.00 14.52 13.35
CA PRO A 428 0.05 13.29 12.56
C PRO A 428 1.43 12.64 12.74
N LYS A 429 1.48 11.51 13.46
CA LYS A 429 2.70 10.73 13.59
C LYS A 429 2.88 9.91 12.31
N VAL A 430 3.67 10.45 11.38
CA VAL A 430 4.04 9.74 10.15
C VAL A 430 5.11 8.71 10.50
N HIS A 431 4.79 7.44 10.29
CA HIS A 431 5.77 6.36 10.38
C HIS A 431 6.37 6.16 8.99
N ALA A 432 7.59 6.66 8.79
CA ALA A 432 8.34 6.43 7.55
C ALA A 432 8.56 4.93 7.33
N ARG A 433 8.47 4.50 6.07
CA ARG A 433 8.61 3.10 5.67
C ARG A 433 9.56 2.98 4.49
N TYR A 434 10.26 1.85 4.42
CA TYR A 434 11.00 1.44 3.24
C TYR A 434 10.33 0.26 2.56
N HIS A 435 10.46 0.20 1.24
CA HIS A 435 10.03 -0.95 0.45
C HIS A 435 11.07 -2.07 0.54
N TYR A 436 10.64 -3.25 0.95
CA TYR A 436 11.47 -4.42 1.20
C TYR A 436 10.96 -5.61 0.40
N GLN A 437 11.89 -6.36 -0.17
CA GLN A 437 11.64 -7.61 -0.87
C GLN A 437 12.53 -8.70 -0.29
N ILE A 438 11.97 -9.89 -0.07
CA ILE A 438 12.69 -11.07 0.38
C ILE A 438 12.16 -12.30 -0.35
N VAL A 439 13.08 -13.15 -0.82
CA VAL A 439 12.79 -14.40 -1.50
C VAL A 439 13.23 -15.56 -0.62
N PHE A 440 12.31 -16.48 -0.38
CA PHE A 440 12.56 -17.71 0.36
C PHE A 440 12.74 -18.88 -0.59
N LYS A 441 13.70 -19.75 -0.24
CA LYS A 441 13.99 -20.98 -0.98
C LYS A 441 12.78 -21.89 -1.03
N GLU A 442 12.10 -22.07 0.10
CA GLU A 442 11.05 -23.05 0.29
C GLU A 442 9.69 -22.50 -0.17
N TYR A 443 9.00 -23.27 -1.03
CA TYR A 443 7.57 -23.15 -1.23
C TYR A 443 6.85 -24.15 -0.31
N ALA A 444 6.17 -23.62 0.71
CA ALA A 444 5.54 -24.40 1.77
C ALA A 444 4.09 -23.95 1.99
N THR A 445 3.24 -24.86 2.44
CA THR A 445 1.81 -24.60 2.68
C THR A 445 1.59 -24.25 4.15
N THR A 446 0.83 -23.20 4.45
CA THR A 446 0.49 -22.88 5.85
C THR A 446 -0.32 -24.03 6.46
N ILE A 447 -0.21 -24.25 7.78
CA ILE A 447 -1.08 -25.24 8.45
C ILE A 447 -2.55 -24.80 8.47
N TYR A 448 -2.84 -23.53 8.21
CA TYR A 448 -4.18 -23.01 8.01
C TYR A 448 -4.82 -23.54 6.71
N ASP A 449 -4.03 -23.63 5.63
CA ASP A 449 -4.47 -24.10 4.32
C ASP A 449 -4.29 -25.60 4.10
N GLU A 450 -3.39 -26.24 4.84
CA GLU A 450 -3.18 -27.69 4.79
C GLU A 450 -4.46 -28.45 5.18
N ARG A 451 -4.71 -29.57 4.49
CA ARG A 451 -5.88 -30.43 4.68
C ARG A 451 -5.51 -31.83 5.16
N ASN A 452 -4.24 -32.20 5.08
CA ASN A 452 -3.73 -33.45 5.60
C ASN A 452 -3.39 -33.32 7.10
N LEU A 453 -4.15 -34.02 7.93
CA LEU A 453 -3.96 -33.99 9.38
C LEU A 453 -2.58 -34.50 9.83
N GLY A 454 -2.00 -35.47 9.13
CA GLY A 454 -0.65 -35.96 9.41
C GLY A 454 0.43 -34.92 9.14
N HIS A 455 0.29 -34.13 8.08
CA HIS A 455 1.19 -33.01 7.79
C HIS A 455 1.08 -31.92 8.85
N ILE A 456 -0.14 -31.60 9.28
CA ILE A 456 -0.39 -30.63 10.36
C ILE A 456 0.30 -31.07 11.65
N PHE A 457 0.09 -32.32 12.08
CA PHE A 457 0.71 -32.82 13.30
C PHE A 457 2.24 -32.84 13.23
N ARG A 458 2.83 -33.27 12.10
CA ARG A 458 4.29 -33.22 11.90
C ARG A 458 4.83 -31.78 11.88
N SER A 459 4.08 -30.85 11.33
CA SER A 459 4.46 -29.43 11.31
C SER A 459 4.46 -28.86 12.73
N MET A 460 3.42 -29.17 13.51
CA MET A 460 3.34 -28.79 14.91
C MET A 460 4.41 -29.46 15.76
N GLU A 461 4.73 -30.73 15.52
CA GLU A 461 5.81 -31.45 16.20
C GLU A 461 7.14 -30.72 16.01
N GLY A 462 7.49 -30.38 14.76
CA GLY A 462 8.73 -29.66 14.42
C GLY A 462 8.82 -28.20 14.89
N VAL A 463 7.70 -27.60 15.35
CA VAL A 463 7.66 -26.21 15.84
C VAL A 463 7.46 -26.13 17.36
N ILE A 464 6.62 -26.99 17.94
CA ILE A 464 6.05 -26.85 19.29
C ILE A 464 6.63 -27.85 20.31
N TRP A 465 6.98 -29.08 19.91
CA TRP A 465 7.38 -30.10 20.90
C TRP A 465 8.81 -29.91 21.43
N GLY A 466 9.09 -30.45 22.62
CA GLY A 466 10.15 -30.01 23.56
C GLY A 466 11.62 -30.03 23.10
N GLU A 467 11.95 -30.49 21.90
CA GLU A 467 13.30 -30.43 21.31
C GLU A 467 13.41 -29.50 20.09
N TYR A 468 12.41 -28.66 19.86
CA TYR A 468 12.20 -27.99 18.58
C TYR A 468 12.13 -26.45 18.68
N THR A 469 12.03 -25.82 17.51
CA THR A 469 12.16 -24.39 17.18
C THR A 469 11.85 -23.41 18.32
N LEU A 470 10.65 -23.45 18.92
CA LEU A 470 10.26 -22.48 19.96
C LEU A 470 11.06 -22.61 21.27
N VAL A 471 11.44 -23.82 21.67
CA VAL A 471 12.27 -24.06 22.86
C VAL A 471 13.69 -23.54 22.61
N ILE A 472 14.23 -23.82 21.42
CA ILE A 472 15.56 -23.33 21.02
C ILE A 472 15.61 -21.80 21.03
N LEU A 473 14.58 -21.15 20.47
CA LEU A 473 14.42 -19.70 20.50
C LEU A 473 14.36 -19.17 21.94
N HIS A 474 13.54 -19.78 22.79
CA HIS A 474 13.37 -19.36 24.17
C HIS A 474 14.68 -19.44 24.98
N ASN A 475 15.44 -20.53 24.79
CA ASN A 475 16.73 -20.73 25.46
C ASN A 475 17.79 -19.73 25.00
N ALA A 476 17.72 -19.27 23.74
CA ALA A 476 18.52 -18.15 23.25
C ALA A 476 17.97 -16.78 23.66
N GLY A 477 16.91 -16.72 24.46
CA GLY A 477 16.30 -15.48 24.93
C GLY A 477 15.37 -14.81 23.92
N TRP A 478 15.02 -15.44 22.81
CA TRP A 478 14.13 -14.90 21.79
C TRP A 478 12.68 -15.32 22.00
N VAL A 479 11.75 -14.45 21.61
CA VAL A 479 10.31 -14.72 21.57
C VAL A 479 9.78 -14.30 20.20
N HIS A 480 9.05 -15.19 19.51
CA HIS A 480 8.49 -14.95 18.17
C HIS A 480 7.45 -13.82 18.14
N ARG A 481 6.58 -13.76 19.16
CA ARG A 481 5.48 -12.78 19.36
C ARG A 481 4.36 -12.75 18.32
N ASP A 482 4.50 -13.45 17.20
CA ASP A 482 3.39 -13.59 16.23
C ASP A 482 3.19 -15.03 15.75
N LEU A 483 2.99 -15.95 16.70
CA LEU A 483 2.70 -17.35 16.36
C LEU A 483 1.22 -17.49 15.98
N SER A 484 0.96 -18.06 14.80
CA SER A 484 -0.40 -18.33 14.31
C SER A 484 -0.38 -19.53 13.35
N ALA A 485 -1.57 -20.03 12.98
CA ALA A 485 -1.69 -21.06 11.94
C ALA A 485 -1.23 -20.57 10.54
N GLY A 486 -1.12 -19.25 10.34
CA GLY A 486 -0.59 -18.65 9.11
C GLY A 486 0.93 -18.59 9.05
N ASN A 487 1.62 -18.74 10.18
CA ASN A 487 3.08 -18.58 10.30
C ASN A 487 3.81 -19.92 10.54
N VAL A 488 3.06 -21.03 10.60
CA VAL A 488 3.59 -22.39 10.65
C VAL A 488 3.27 -23.07 9.32
N TYR A 489 4.27 -23.72 8.74
CA TYR A 489 4.20 -24.27 7.39
C TYR A 489 4.57 -25.75 7.34
N TRP A 490 3.95 -26.48 6.42
CA TRP A 490 4.38 -27.79 5.98
C TRP A 490 5.19 -27.67 4.68
N TYR A 491 6.45 -28.12 4.71
CA TYR A 491 7.31 -28.16 3.54
C TYR A 491 7.39 -29.58 2.99
N THR A 492 6.63 -29.84 1.92
CA THR A 492 6.46 -31.17 1.33
C THR A 492 7.78 -31.81 0.87
N GLU A 493 8.62 -31.07 0.13
CA GLU A 493 9.89 -31.62 -0.38
C GLU A 493 10.85 -32.04 0.74
N GLY A 494 10.86 -31.29 1.85
CA GLY A 494 11.66 -31.60 3.03
C GLY A 494 10.96 -32.52 4.04
N SER A 495 9.69 -32.84 3.82
CA SER A 495 8.82 -33.60 4.73
C SER A 495 8.91 -33.14 6.20
N ARG A 496 8.89 -31.82 6.42
CA ARG A 496 9.06 -31.22 7.75
C ARG A 496 8.27 -29.92 7.94
N GLY A 497 8.07 -29.55 9.20
CA GLY A 497 7.51 -28.25 9.58
C GLY A 497 8.52 -27.12 9.47
N LEU A 498 8.06 -25.92 9.11
CA LEU A 498 8.83 -24.69 9.15
C LEU A 498 8.08 -23.61 9.97
N LEU A 499 8.83 -22.75 10.64
CA LEU A 499 8.35 -21.51 11.22
C LEU A 499 8.83 -20.34 10.36
N GLY A 500 7.95 -19.38 10.09
CA GLY A 500 8.26 -18.15 9.36
C GLY A 500 7.71 -16.91 10.05
N ASP A 501 7.90 -15.76 9.42
CA ASP A 501 7.41 -14.45 9.87
C ASP A 501 8.04 -13.96 11.19
N PHE A 502 9.38 -13.98 11.22
CA PHE A 502 10.19 -13.55 12.37
C PHE A 502 10.28 -12.03 12.54
N GLU A 503 9.59 -11.23 11.72
CA GLU A 503 9.60 -9.76 11.76
C GLU A 503 9.22 -9.16 13.13
N TYR A 504 8.46 -9.90 13.93
CA TYR A 504 8.07 -9.52 15.28
C TYR A 504 8.90 -10.20 16.36
N ALA A 505 9.84 -11.07 16.00
CA ALA A 505 10.67 -11.73 16.99
C ALA A 505 11.52 -10.71 17.75
N LYS A 506 11.71 -10.94 19.05
CA LYS A 506 12.45 -10.02 19.91
C LYS A 506 13.22 -10.75 21.00
N LEU A 507 14.42 -10.26 21.28
CA LEU A 507 15.21 -10.66 22.44
C LEU A 507 14.54 -10.15 23.73
N ARG A 508 14.33 -11.03 24.69
CA ARG A 508 13.67 -10.74 25.98
C ARG A 508 14.37 -9.64 26.79
N ALA A 509 15.69 -9.52 26.66
CA ALA A 509 16.49 -8.51 27.34
C ALA A 509 16.34 -7.10 26.75
N ASN A 510 15.66 -6.95 25.61
CA ASN A 510 15.45 -5.65 24.98
C ASN A 510 14.13 -5.04 25.48
N ASP A 511 14.21 -3.94 26.24
CA ASP A 511 13.05 -3.26 26.82
C ASP A 511 12.42 -2.19 25.91
N ILE A 512 12.88 -2.05 24.66
CA ILE A 512 12.35 -1.03 23.74
C ILE A 512 10.89 -1.36 23.36
N ALA A 513 9.94 -0.58 23.85
CA ALA A 513 8.54 -0.70 23.48
C ALA A 513 8.30 -0.10 22.09
N HIS A 514 7.76 -0.87 21.14
CA HIS A 514 7.15 -0.31 19.93
C HIS A 514 5.67 -0.07 20.21
N GLU A 515 5.16 1.12 19.85
CA GLU A 515 3.76 1.53 20.09
C GLU A 515 2.72 0.68 19.36
N ILE A 516 3.11 -0.04 18.31
CA ILE A 516 2.20 -0.84 17.49
C ILE A 516 1.95 -2.19 18.16
N ARG A 517 0.68 -2.48 18.50
CA ARG A 517 0.23 -3.77 19.03
C ARG A 517 0.64 -4.89 18.07
N THR A 518 1.54 -5.77 18.49
CA THR A 518 2.06 -6.88 17.69
C THR A 518 1.28 -8.16 17.96
N GLY A 519 1.08 -8.97 16.92
CA GLY A 519 0.51 -10.31 17.03
C GLY A 519 -0.89 -10.44 16.44
N THR A 520 -1.25 -11.67 16.07
CA THR A 520 -2.61 -12.01 15.64
C THR A 520 -3.57 -11.99 16.85
N PRO A 521 -4.62 -11.11 16.89
CA PRO A 521 -5.42 -10.86 18.10
C PRO A 521 -6.01 -12.08 18.79
N TYR A 522 -6.42 -13.09 18.01
CA TYR A 522 -7.00 -14.33 18.53
C TYR A 522 -5.98 -15.29 19.16
N PHE A 523 -4.69 -15.09 18.91
CA PHE A 523 -3.60 -15.90 19.44
C PHE A 523 -2.76 -15.15 20.49
N MET A 524 -3.09 -13.89 20.80
CA MET A 524 -2.38 -13.13 21.83
C MET A 524 -2.66 -13.70 23.22
N ALA A 525 -1.61 -13.83 24.03
CA ALA A 525 -1.73 -14.20 25.43
C ALA A 525 -2.56 -13.15 26.21
N ALA A 526 -3.34 -13.61 27.21
CA ALA A 526 -4.20 -12.75 28.01
C ALA A 526 -3.42 -11.66 28.77
N GLU A 527 -2.20 -11.96 29.22
CA GLU A 527 -1.28 -11.00 29.86
C GLU A 527 -0.85 -9.88 28.90
N THR A 528 -0.58 -10.23 27.63
CA THR A 528 -0.29 -9.25 26.57
C THR A 528 -1.52 -8.40 26.26
N LEU A 529 -2.71 -9.00 26.17
CA LEU A 529 -3.96 -8.27 25.92
C LEU A 529 -4.32 -7.31 27.06
N SER A 530 -4.01 -7.67 28.30
CA SER A 530 -4.30 -6.89 29.51
C SER A 530 -3.19 -5.93 29.90
N HIS A 531 -2.03 -5.99 29.23
CA HIS A 531 -0.82 -5.25 29.59
C HIS A 531 -0.42 -5.46 31.07
N ALA A 532 -0.68 -6.65 31.61
CA ALA A 532 -0.45 -6.98 33.01
C ALA A 532 0.00 -8.44 33.15
N TYR A 533 0.93 -8.69 34.07
CA TYR A 533 1.32 -10.06 34.42
C TYR A 533 0.21 -10.71 35.24
N LEU A 534 -0.65 -11.50 34.57
CA LEU A 534 -1.81 -12.13 35.20
C LEU A 534 -1.47 -13.43 35.95
N PHE A 535 -0.33 -14.07 35.63
CA PHE A 535 0.02 -15.41 36.10
C PHE A 535 1.39 -15.46 36.78
N GLN A 536 1.61 -14.62 37.79
CA GLN A 536 2.86 -14.66 38.55
C GLN A 536 2.98 -15.96 39.35
N PRO A 537 4.18 -16.59 39.41
CA PRO A 537 4.40 -17.74 40.27
C PRO A 537 4.13 -17.36 41.72
N ARG A 538 3.50 -18.26 42.49
CA ARG A 538 3.24 -18.03 43.92
C ARG A 538 4.58 -17.78 44.63
N PRO A 539 4.69 -16.77 45.51
CA PRO A 539 5.91 -16.55 46.26
C PRO A 539 6.24 -17.83 47.04
N VAL A 540 7.46 -18.34 46.85
CA VAL A 540 7.98 -19.47 47.60
C VAL A 540 8.00 -19.04 49.07
N GLN A 541 7.12 -19.62 49.89
CA GLN A 541 7.21 -19.44 51.34
C GLN A 541 8.54 -20.06 51.78
N PRO A 542 9.41 -19.33 52.51
CA PRO A 542 10.60 -19.93 53.07
C PRO A 542 10.17 -21.09 53.97
N GLN A 543 10.63 -22.31 53.64
CA GLN A 543 10.49 -23.44 54.52
C GLN A 543 11.19 -23.08 55.83
N LEU A 544 10.41 -23.02 56.92
CA LEU A 544 10.94 -23.06 58.26
C LEU A 544 11.79 -24.34 58.34
N LEU A 545 13.11 -24.15 58.44
CA LEU A 545 14.01 -25.17 58.95
C LEU A 545 13.56 -25.44 60.38
N ASP A 546 12.75 -26.48 60.56
CA ASP A 546 12.49 -27.03 61.89
C ASP A 546 13.81 -27.57 62.42
N SER A 547 14.42 -26.79 63.29
CA SER A 547 15.48 -27.22 64.19
C SER A 547 14.87 -28.16 65.22
N HIS A 548 15.10 -29.47 65.08
CA HIS A 548 15.07 -30.42 66.18
C HIS A 548 16.18 -31.45 66.06
#